data_AF-A0A1Q9RVM5-F1
#
_entry.id   AF-A0A1Q9RVM5-F1
#
_cell.length_a   1.000
_cell.length_b   1.000
_cell.length_c   1.000
_cell.angle_alpha   90.00
_cell.angle_beta   90.00
_cell.angle_gamma   90.00
#
_symmetry.space_group_name_H-M   'P 1'
#
loop_
_entity.id
_entity.type
_entity.pdbx_description
1 polymer ?
#
loop_
_entity_poly.entity_id
_entity_poly.type
_entity_poly.pdbx_seq_one_letter_code
_entity_poly.pdbx_strand_id
1 'polypeptide(L)'
;MKPAGTEVEVWVDAAGEAVSRPMTPLTTVIGGITTALGVLCAGGSLLAAMWFGVRGLTARRNARGWEREWEQVEPDWRRHLL
;
A
#
# COMPACT_ATOMS: atom_id res chain seq x y z
N MET A 1 30.33 -13.87 36.50
CA MET A 1 29.90 -15.24 36.82
C MET A 1 28.47 -15.16 37.35
N LYS A 2 27.47 -15.79 36.71
CA LYS A 2 26.13 -15.86 37.29
C LYS A 2 26.18 -16.74 38.55
N PRO A 3 25.54 -16.36 39.66
CA PRO A 3 25.53 -17.18 40.86
C PRO A 3 24.85 -18.54 40.60
N ALA A 4 25.40 -19.61 41.20
CA ALA A 4 24.75 -20.91 41.19
C ALA A 4 23.39 -20.82 41.90
N GLY A 5 22.33 -21.34 41.28
CA GLY A 5 20.95 -21.21 41.77
C GLY A 5 20.12 -20.07 41.16
N THR A 6 20.53 -19.52 40.01
CA THR A 6 19.69 -18.55 39.28
C THR A 6 18.47 -19.25 38.69
N GLU A 7 17.27 -18.78 39.03
CA GLU A 7 16.01 -19.29 38.49
C GLU A 7 15.89 -18.93 37.00
N VAL A 8 15.50 -19.90 36.16
CA VAL A 8 15.34 -19.72 34.70
C VAL A 8 13.97 -20.25 34.29
N GLU A 9 13.16 -19.40 33.66
CA GLU A 9 11.86 -19.78 33.10
C GLU A 9 12.07 -20.61 31.83
N VAL A 10 11.61 -21.87 31.83
CA VAL A 10 11.64 -22.79 30.68
C VAL A 10 10.21 -23.19 30.35
N TRP A 11 9.83 -23.07 29.08
CA TRP A 11 8.53 -23.50 28.59
C TRP A 11 8.61 -24.96 28.16
N VAL A 12 7.69 -25.79 28.65
CA VAL A 12 7.59 -27.22 28.29
C VAL A 12 6.21 -27.53 27.74
N ASP A 13 6.13 -28.49 26.82
CA ASP A 13 4.87 -29.01 26.32
C ASP A 13 4.25 -30.08 27.24
N ALA A 14 3.13 -30.66 26.83
CA ALA A 14 2.43 -31.69 27.61
C ALA A 14 3.22 -33.01 27.74
N ALA A 15 4.22 -33.23 26.88
CA ALA A 15 5.13 -34.37 26.94
C ALA A 15 6.40 -34.07 27.77
N GLY A 16 6.57 -32.83 28.23
CA GLY A 16 7.74 -32.38 28.98
C GLY A 16 8.91 -31.91 28.11
N GLU A 17 8.70 -31.78 26.80
CA GLU A 17 9.72 -31.30 25.86
C GLU A 17 9.83 -29.78 25.89
N ALA A 18 11.06 -29.26 25.86
CA ALA A 18 11.29 -27.83 25.88
C ALA A 18 10.80 -27.17 24.58
N VAL A 19 9.89 -26.21 24.70
CA VAL A 19 9.31 -25.48 23.57
C VAL A 19 9.69 -24.01 23.60
N SER A 20 9.56 -23.38 22.44
CA SER A 20 9.71 -21.92 22.32
C SER A 20 8.68 -21.22 23.20
N ARG A 21 9.06 -20.09 23.80
CA ARG A 21 8.16 -19.26 24.60
C ARG A 21 6.88 -18.98 23.81
N PRO A 22 5.69 -19.27 24.35
CA PRO A 22 4.43 -18.94 23.70
C PRO A 22 4.41 -17.46 23.35
N MET A 23 4.00 -17.12 22.13
CA MET A 23 3.85 -15.72 21.74
C MET A 23 2.91 -15.04 22.74
N THR A 24 3.39 -13.98 23.39
CA THR A 24 2.55 -13.21 24.31
C THR A 24 1.40 -12.59 23.52
N PRO A 25 0.15 -12.58 24.05
CA PRO A 25 -1.02 -12.08 23.32
C PRO A 25 -0.82 -10.68 22.71
N LEU A 26 -0.07 -9.82 23.41
CA LEU A 26 0.29 -8.49 22.94
C LEU A 26 1.11 -8.51 21.63
N THR A 27 2.09 -9.40 21.51
CA THR A 27 2.94 -9.49 20.30
C THR A 27 2.14 -9.98 19.09
N THR A 28 1.22 -10.92 19.30
CA THR A 28 0.31 -11.41 18.26
C THR A 28 -0.64 -10.32 17.79
N VAL A 29 -1.22 -9.54 18.71
CA VAL A 29 -2.12 -8.42 18.38
C VAL A 29 -1.38 -7.33 17.60
N ILE A 30 -0.20 -6.94 18.04
CA ILE A 30 0.62 -5.93 17.34
C ILE A 30 0.96 -6.42 15.92
N GLY A 31 1.42 -7.67 15.78
CA GLY A 31 1.71 -8.24 14.47
C GLY A 31 0.50 -8.25 13.53
N GLY A 32 -0.69 -8.58 14.06
CA GLY A 32 -1.94 -8.53 13.30
C GLY A 32 -2.29 -7.12 12.83
N ILE A 33 -2.24 -6.14 13.74
CA ILE A 33 -2.53 -4.72 13.42
C ILE A 33 -1.55 -4.19 12.37
N THR A 34 -0.25 -4.43 12.56
CA THR A 34 0.79 -3.98 11.62
C THR A 34 0.58 -4.59 10.24
N THR A 35 0.24 -5.89 10.17
CA THR A 35 -0.03 -6.56 8.90
C THR A 35 -1.27 -6.01 8.22
N ALA A 36 -2.37 -5.82 8.97
CA ALA A 36 -3.61 -5.26 8.44
C ALA A 36 -3.41 -3.84 7.89
N LEU A 37 -2.73 -2.97 8.64
CA LEU A 37 -2.39 -1.62 8.18
C LEU A 37 -1.49 -1.66 6.95
N GLY A 38 -0.49 -2.55 6.92
CA GLY A 38 0.39 -2.74 5.78
C GLY A 38 -0.39 -3.08 4.51
N VAL A 39 -1.31 -4.04 4.59
CA VAL A 39 -2.16 -4.46 3.47
C VAL A 39 -3.08 -3.32 3.00
N LEU A 40 -3.73 -2.62 3.93
CA LEU A 40 -4.63 -1.51 3.60
C LEU A 40 -3.88 -0.35 2.94
N CYS A 41 -2.73 0.03 3.49
CA CYS A 41 -1.89 1.09 2.92
C CYS A 41 -1.38 0.69 1.54
N ALA A 42 -0.81 -0.51 1.39
CA ALA A 42 -0.29 -0.97 0.10
C ALA A 42 -1.38 -1.05 -0.97
N GLY A 43 -2.54 -1.66 -0.65
CA GLY A 43 -3.67 -1.75 -1.56
C GLY A 43 -4.25 -0.39 -1.91
N GLY A 44 -4.45 0.47 -0.92
CA GLY A 44 -4.95 1.84 -1.11
C GLY A 44 -4.02 2.69 -1.98
N SER A 45 -2.70 2.64 -1.72
CA SER A 45 -1.70 3.34 -2.54
C SER A 45 -1.67 2.83 -3.97
N LEU A 46 -1.77 1.51 -4.18
CA LEU A 46 -1.80 0.93 -5.53
C LEU A 46 -3.03 1.39 -6.31
N LEU A 47 -4.22 1.33 -5.70
CA LEU A 47 -5.46 1.79 -6.31
C LEU A 47 -5.42 3.29 -6.62
N ALA A 48 -4.93 4.10 -5.69
CA ALA A 48 -4.77 5.53 -5.89
C ALA A 48 -3.81 5.82 -7.06
N ALA A 49 -2.65 5.16 -7.08
CA ALA A 49 -1.67 5.31 -8.16
C ALA A 49 -2.26 4.94 -9.52
N MET A 50 -3.03 3.84 -9.60
CA MET A 50 -3.69 3.42 -10.83
C MET A 50 -4.75 4.44 -11.27
N TRP A 51 -5.59 4.91 -10.35
CA TRP A 51 -6.62 5.91 -10.63
C TRP A 51 -6.03 7.22 -11.15
N PHE A 52 -5.05 7.79 -10.43
CA PHE A 52 -4.39 9.03 -10.83
C PHE A 52 -3.57 8.85 -12.11
N GLY A 53 -2.95 7.70 -12.29
CA GLY A 53 -2.24 7.35 -13.52
C GLY A 53 -3.16 7.35 -14.74
N VAL A 54 -4.28 6.62 -14.67
CA VAL A 54 -5.27 6.58 -15.76
C VAL A 54 -5.84 7.97 -16.01
N ARG A 55 -6.30 8.67 -14.96
CA ARG A 55 -6.83 10.03 -15.10
C ARG A 55 -5.82 10.99 -15.75
N GLY A 56 -4.58 10.97 -15.27
CA GLY A 56 -3.52 11.85 -15.78
C GLY A 56 -3.13 11.51 -17.22
N LEU A 57 -3.00 10.24 -17.57
CA LEU A 57 -2.69 9.79 -18.92
C LEU A 57 -3.82 10.13 -19.90
N THR A 58 -5.08 9.88 -19.52
CA THR A 58 -6.24 10.21 -20.33
C THR A 58 -6.35 11.72 -20.52
N ALA A 59 -6.22 12.52 -19.46
CA ALA A 59 -6.25 13.98 -19.56
C ALA A 59 -5.14 14.50 -20.50
N ARG A 60 -3.92 13.98 -20.37
CA ARG A 60 -2.79 14.36 -21.25
C ARG A 60 -3.02 13.96 -22.70
N ARG A 61 -3.55 12.77 -22.94
CA ARG A 61 -3.85 12.31 -24.30
C ARG A 61 -4.98 13.12 -24.93
N ASN A 62 -6.05 13.37 -24.18
CA ASN A 62 -7.18 14.15 -24.66
C ASN A 62 -6.77 15.59 -24.94
N ALA A 63 -6.00 16.24 -24.06
CA ALA A 63 -5.49 17.58 -24.31
C ALA A 63 -4.68 17.65 -25.61
N ARG A 64 -3.81 16.66 -25.87
CA ARG A 64 -3.05 16.58 -27.14
C ARG A 64 -3.92 16.28 -28.35
N GLY A 65 -4.98 15.48 -28.19
CA GLY A 65 -5.94 15.19 -29.25
C GLY A 65 -6.73 16.44 -29.61
N TRP A 66 -7.30 17.10 -28.61
CA TRP A 66 -8.04 18.34 -28.75
C TRP A 66 -7.21 19.46 -29.34
N GLU A 67 -5.93 19.62 -28.96
CA GLU A 67 -5.07 20.64 -29.57
C GLU A 67 -4.94 20.43 -31.09
N ARG A 68 -4.73 19.19 -31.54
CA ARG A 68 -4.62 18.86 -32.97
C ARG A 68 -5.92 19.02 -33.73
N GLU A 69 -7.04 18.68 -33.08
CA GLU A 69 -8.37 18.87 -33.67
C GLU A 69 -8.65 20.37 -33.77
N TRP A 70 -8.32 21.13 -32.73
CA TRP A 70 -8.50 22.57 -32.70
C TRP A 70 -7.72 23.28 -33.79
N GLU A 71 -6.45 22.92 -34.02
CA GLU A 71 -5.65 23.44 -35.15
C GLU A 71 -6.35 23.29 -36.52
N GLN A 72 -7.16 22.25 -36.69
CA GLN A 72 -7.89 22.00 -37.94
C GLN A 72 -9.20 22.79 -38.04
N VAL A 73 -9.95 22.94 -36.95
CA VAL A 73 -11.25 23.65 -36.96
C VAL A 73 -11.14 25.15 -36.69
N GLU A 74 -10.12 25.60 -35.96
CA GLU A 74 -9.89 27.00 -35.62
C GLU A 74 -9.89 27.94 -36.86
N PRO A 75 -9.30 27.57 -38.02
CA PRO A 75 -9.33 28.41 -39.22
C PRO A 75 -10.73 28.59 -39.84
N ASP A 76 -11.59 27.58 -39.76
CA ASP A 76 -12.98 27.64 -40.26
C ASP A 76 -13.86 28.45 -39.32
N TRP A 77 -13.67 28.31 -38.01
CA TRP A 77 -14.38 29.12 -37.01
C TRP A 77 -14.01 30.61 -37.13
N ARG A 78 -12.73 30.91 -37.32
CA ARG A 78 -12.27 32.29 -37.57
C ARG A 78 -12.88 32.90 -38.83
N ARG A 79 -13.09 32.10 -39.88
CA ARG A 79 -13.70 32.54 -41.15
C ARG A 79 -15.20 32.83 -41.04
N HIS A 80 -15.91 32.23 -40.08
CA HIS A 80 -17.35 32.45 -39.88
C HIS A 80 -17.67 33.51 -38.81
N LEU A 81 -16.71 33.85 -37.95
CA LEU A 81 -16.86 34.87 -36.89
C LEU A 81 -16.40 36.29 -37.30
N LEU A 82 -15.71 36.43 -38.43
CA LEU A 82 -15.33 37.70 -39.07
C LEU A 82 -16.20 37.95 -40.31
#